data_AF-A0A956EZ40-F1
#
_entry.id   AF-A0A956EZ40-F1
#
_cell.length_a   1.000
_cell.length_b   1.000
_cell.length_c   1.000
_cell.angle_alpha   90.00
_cell.angle_beta   90.00
_cell.angle_gamma   90.00
#
_symmetry.space_group_name_H-M   'P 1'
#
loop_
_entity.id
_entity.type
_entity.pdbx_description
1 polymer ?
#
loop_
_entity_poly.entity_id
_entity_poly.type
_entity_poly.pdbx_seq_one_letter_code
_entity_poly.pdbx_strand_id
1 'polypeptide(L)'
;FVVLLLVGKMLATTSSVSSGSPGGVFTPTLLVGGSIGFVFAAGLVHAGWLPASAIGGYALVGMAAATAATTHAPLLAAVMAFELSGDYAIALPLLLATALAAAFSRRLRAQSIYTAELSDGGAEWQLTLSGRRGSVNDAC
;
A
#
# COMPACT_ATOMS: atom_id res chain seq x y z
N PHE A 1 10.92 15.68 14.44
CA PHE A 1 11.01 16.01 12.99
C PHE A 1 10.07 15.14 12.15
N VAL A 2 10.17 13.80 12.20
CA VAL A 2 9.35 12.89 11.36
C VAL A 2 7.83 13.10 11.52
N VAL A 3 7.34 13.33 12.74
CA VAL A 3 5.90 13.62 12.96
C VAL A 3 5.44 14.88 12.22
N LEU A 4 6.28 15.92 12.18
CA LEU A 4 5.98 17.16 11.45
C LEU A 4 5.97 16.92 9.94
N LEU A 5 6.88 16.08 9.41
CA LEU A 5 6.84 15.65 8.01
C LEU A 5 5.59 14.83 7.70
N LEU A 6 5.17 13.94 8.60
CA LEU A 6 3.99 13.11 8.42
C LEU A 6 2.72 13.95 8.32
N VAL A 7 2.53 14.89 9.25
CA VAL A 7 1.40 15.83 9.24
C VAL A 7 1.46 16.73 7.99
N GLY A 8 2.64 17.30 7.70
CA GLY A 8 2.83 18.14 6.52
C GLY A 8 2.56 17.39 5.21
N LYS A 9 3.00 16.14 5.09
CA LYS A 9 2.77 15.31 3.90
C LYS A 9 1.29 14.99 3.74
N MET A 10 0.57 14.62 4.81
CA MET A 10 -0.87 14.35 4.74
C MET A 10 -1.64 15.55 4.19
N LEU A 11 -1.37 16.75 4.73
CA LEU A 11 -1.99 17.99 4.26
C LEU A 11 -1.65 18.30 2.79
N ALA A 12 -0.39 18.10 2.40
CA ALA A 12 0.04 18.27 1.02
C ALA A 12 -0.67 17.29 0.08
N THR A 13 -0.79 16.01 0.46
CA THR A 13 -1.45 14.99 -0.36
C THR A 13 -2.94 15.22 -0.50
N THR A 14 -3.64 15.60 0.57
CA THR A 14 -5.06 15.95 0.48
C THR A 14 -5.26 17.15 -0.44
N SER A 15 -4.42 18.18 -0.32
CA SER A 15 -4.45 19.34 -1.22
C SER A 15 -4.19 18.95 -2.68
N SER A 16 -3.20 18.11 -2.96
CA SER A 16 -2.86 17.66 -4.33
C SER A 16 -3.90 16.74 -4.96
N VAL A 17 -4.51 15.84 -4.17
CA VAL A 17 -5.59 14.97 -4.67
C VAL A 17 -6.84 15.81 -4.93
N SER A 18 -7.13 16.79 -4.07
CA SER A 18 -8.30 17.68 -4.25
C SER A 18 -8.20 18.59 -5.47
N SER A 19 -6.99 18.93 -5.92
CA SER A 19 -6.79 19.76 -7.10
C SER A 19 -6.93 19.00 -8.43
N GLY A 20 -7.21 17.69 -8.39
CA GLY A 20 -7.39 16.87 -9.58
C GLY A 20 -6.11 16.70 -10.41
N SER A 21 -4.94 16.95 -9.81
CA SER A 21 -3.67 16.74 -10.51
C SER A 21 -3.48 15.25 -10.79
N PRO A 22 -3.14 14.82 -12.04
CA PRO A 22 -2.82 13.43 -12.31
C PRO A 22 -1.60 13.02 -11.48
N GLY A 23 -1.82 12.15 -10.50
CA GLY A 23 -0.81 11.76 -9.52
C GLY A 23 -1.17 10.47 -8.80
N GLY A 24 -0.16 9.65 -8.48
CA GLY A 24 -0.36 8.38 -7.78
C GLY A 24 -0.37 8.53 -6.25
N VAL A 25 -1.23 7.78 -5.57
CA VAL A 25 -1.27 7.69 -4.09
C VAL A 25 -0.21 6.74 -3.51
N PHE A 26 0.65 6.20 -4.37
CA PHE A 26 1.62 5.17 -4.01
C PHE A 26 2.76 5.70 -3.12
N THR A 27 3.53 6.67 -3.62
CA THR A 27 4.62 7.32 -2.88
C THR A 27 4.21 7.94 -1.55
N PRO A 28 3.06 8.65 -1.43
CA PRO A 28 2.65 9.16 -0.13
C PRO A 28 2.29 8.05 0.87
N THR A 29 1.73 6.94 0.40
CA THR A 29 1.48 5.76 1.25
C THR A 29 2.77 5.18 1.80
N LEU A 30 3.81 5.06 0.96
CA LEU A 30 5.14 4.62 1.40
C LEU A 30 5.71 5.53 2.48
N LEU A 31 5.68 6.85 2.27
CA LEU A 31 6.24 7.81 3.23
C LEU A 31 5.51 7.77 4.57
N VAL A 32 4.18 7.75 4.54
CA VAL A 32 3.36 7.71 5.76
C VAL A 32 3.60 6.39 6.52
N GLY A 33 3.58 5.25 5.82
CA GLY A 33 3.84 3.94 6.43
C GLY A 33 5.24 3.83 7.05
N GLY A 34 6.26 4.29 6.33
CA GLY A 34 7.64 4.28 6.83
C GLY A 34 7.85 5.22 8.02
N SER A 35 7.22 6.39 7.99
CA SER A 35 7.26 7.36 9.09
C SER A 35 6.60 6.81 10.36
N ILE A 36 5.46 6.12 10.23
CA ILE A 36 4.79 5.46 11.37
C ILE A 36 5.67 4.36 11.95
N GLY A 37 6.24 3.50 11.10
CA GLY A 37 7.16 2.43 11.51
C GLY A 37 8.40 2.98 12.24
N PHE A 38 8.96 4.09 11.74
CA PHE A 38 10.07 4.79 12.39
C PHE A 38 9.68 5.32 13.77
N VAL A 39 8.54 6.02 13.89
CA VAL A 39 8.09 6.59 15.17
C VAL A 39 7.85 5.48 16.20
N PHE A 40 7.25 4.37 15.77
CA PHE A 40 7.04 3.20 16.62
C PHE A 40 8.36 2.63 17.15
N ALA A 41 9.32 2.38 16.26
CA ALA A 41 10.62 1.85 16.66
C ALA A 41 11.44 2.84 17.50
N ALA A 42 11.38 4.13 17.18
CA ALA A 42 12.03 5.18 17.96
C ALA A 42 11.50 5.21 19.41
N GLY A 43 10.19 5.05 19.60
CA GLY A 43 9.60 4.91 20.94
C GLY A 43 10.12 3.69 21.70
N LEU A 44 10.21 2.54 21.02
CA LEU A 44 10.73 1.29 21.59
C LEU A 44 12.22 1.36 21.95
N VAL A 45 13.03 2.05 21.14
CA VAL A 45 14.43 2.32 21.42
C VAL A 45 14.57 3.25 22.62
N HIS A 46 13.75 4.28 22.71
CA HIS A 46 13.77 5.20 23.86
C HIS A 46 13.35 4.52 25.16
N ALA A 47 12.47 3.52 25.09
CA ALA A 47 12.10 2.68 26.22
C ALA A 47 13.19 1.66 26.62
N GLY A 48 14.26 1.50 25.81
CA GLY A 48 15.35 0.54 26.05
C GLY A 48 15.05 -0.89 25.60
N TRP A 49 13.99 -1.12 24.84
CA TRP A 49 13.55 -2.46 24.43
C TRP A 49 14.22 -2.93 23.14
N LEU A 50 14.74 -1.98 22.34
CA LEU A 50 15.34 -2.25 21.03
C LEU A 50 16.67 -1.50 20.85
N PRO A 51 17.64 -2.08 20.13
CA PRO A 51 18.81 -1.34 19.69
C PRO A 51 18.45 -0.35 18.57
N ALA A 52 19.17 0.78 18.50
CA ALA A 52 18.95 1.79 17.47
C ALA A 52 19.14 1.28 16.03
N SER A 53 19.92 0.22 15.84
CA SER A 53 20.10 -0.45 14.54
C SER A 53 18.81 -1.07 13.98
N ALA A 54 17.85 -1.40 14.85
CA ALA A 54 16.59 -2.02 14.44
C ALA A 54 15.60 -1.02 13.81
N ILE A 55 15.79 0.30 14.00
CA ILE A 55 14.84 1.33 13.56
C ILE A 55 14.59 1.26 12.04
N GLY A 56 15.62 1.02 11.24
CA GLY A 56 15.51 0.92 9.78
C GLY A 56 14.60 -0.21 9.32
N GLY A 57 14.73 -1.40 9.94
CA GLY A 57 13.89 -2.56 9.61
C GLY A 57 12.42 -2.32 9.89
N TYR A 58 12.09 -1.67 11.02
CA TYR A 58 10.70 -1.34 11.36
C TYR A 58 10.10 -0.27 10.44
N ALA A 59 10.90 0.70 10.00
CA ALA A 59 10.46 1.67 8.99
C ALA A 59 10.12 0.98 7.66
N LEU A 60 10.96 0.04 7.20
CA LEU A 60 10.71 -0.74 5.98
C LEU A 60 9.46 -1.61 6.10
N VAL A 61 9.27 -2.27 7.24
CA VAL A 61 8.06 -3.07 7.50
C VAL A 61 6.80 -2.20 7.49
N GLY A 62 6.83 -1.02 8.14
CA GLY A 62 5.71 -0.09 8.14
C GLY A 62 5.35 0.42 6.73
N MET A 63 6.37 0.74 5.94
CA MET A 63 6.23 1.16 4.53
C MET A 63 5.57 0.06 3.68
N ALA A 64 6.06 -1.19 3.79
CA ALA A 64 5.52 -2.33 3.05
C ALA A 64 4.09 -2.67 3.48
N ALA A 65 3.82 -2.69 4.79
CA ALA A 65 2.53 -3.03 5.36
C ALA A 65 1.43 -2.04 4.92
N ALA A 66 1.72 -0.72 4.98
CA ALA A 66 0.78 0.30 4.51
C ALA A 66 0.44 0.12 3.02
N THR A 67 1.45 -0.17 2.21
CA THR A 67 1.29 -0.40 0.77
C THR A 67 0.49 -1.66 0.47
N ALA A 68 0.74 -2.76 1.20
CA ALA A 68 -0.02 -3.99 1.08
C ALA A 68 -1.49 -3.80 1.50
N ALA A 69 -1.74 -2.98 2.52
CA ALA A 69 -3.07 -2.68 3.02
C ALA A 69 -3.91 -1.89 2.01
N THR A 70 -3.32 -0.92 1.29
CA THR A 70 -4.05 -0.08 0.32
C THR A 70 -4.26 -0.77 -1.02
N THR A 71 -3.27 -1.54 -1.48
CA THR A 71 -3.29 -2.21 -2.80
C THR A 71 -3.88 -3.61 -2.77
N HIS A 72 -4.01 -4.22 -1.59
CA HIS A 72 -4.28 -5.64 -1.41
C HIS A 72 -3.31 -6.57 -2.15
N ALA A 73 -2.11 -6.09 -2.51
CA ALA A 73 -1.06 -6.84 -3.20
C ALA A 73 0.15 -7.09 -2.26
N PRO A 74 0.09 -8.06 -1.33
CA PRO A 74 1.11 -8.26 -0.30
C PRO A 74 2.47 -8.71 -0.85
N LEU A 75 2.48 -9.52 -1.93
CA LEU A 75 3.72 -9.96 -2.59
C LEU A 75 4.45 -8.78 -3.24
N LEU A 76 3.73 -7.94 -3.99
CA LEU A 76 4.28 -6.74 -4.61
C LEU A 76 4.89 -5.80 -3.58
N ALA A 77 4.15 -5.53 -2.50
CA ALA A 77 4.60 -4.63 -1.44
C ALA A 77 5.84 -5.16 -0.71
N ALA A 78 5.91 -6.47 -0.45
CA ALA A 78 7.06 -7.10 0.20
C ALA A 78 8.30 -7.08 -0.71
N VAL A 79 8.16 -7.44 -1.98
CA VAL A 79 9.26 -7.41 -2.96
C VAL A 79 9.79 -6.00 -3.13
N MET A 80 8.91 -5.00 -3.25
CA MET A 80 9.36 -3.62 -3.41
C MET A 80 10.16 -3.13 -2.20
N ALA A 81 9.67 -3.39 -0.97
CA ALA A 81 10.39 -2.98 0.23
C ALA A 81 11.73 -3.72 0.38
N PHE A 82 11.75 -4.99 -0.01
CA PHE A 82 12.97 -5.80 -0.07
C PHE A 82 13.99 -5.19 -1.05
N GLU A 83 13.61 -4.94 -2.31
CA GLU A 83 14.48 -4.35 -3.34
C GLU A 83 15.03 -2.98 -2.91
N LEU A 84 14.22 -2.17 -2.24
CA LEU A 84 14.63 -0.86 -1.72
C LEU A 84 15.67 -0.96 -0.59
N SER A 85 15.65 -2.06 0.16
CA SER A 85 16.51 -2.27 1.33
C SER A 85 17.80 -3.03 1.02
N GLY A 86 17.76 -3.95 0.05
CA GLY A 86 18.87 -4.85 -0.28
C GLY A 86 19.24 -5.86 0.81
N ASP A 87 18.45 -5.96 1.90
CA ASP A 87 18.73 -6.86 3.03
C ASP A 87 17.79 -8.07 3.01
N TYR A 88 18.38 -9.25 2.80
CA TYR A 88 17.65 -10.52 2.72
C TYR A 88 17.20 -11.03 4.08
N ALA A 89 17.85 -10.59 5.17
CA ALA A 89 17.53 -11.06 6.53
C ALA A 89 16.11 -10.67 6.97
N ILE A 90 15.58 -9.56 6.44
CA ILE A 90 14.26 -9.02 6.78
C ILE A 90 13.14 -9.41 5.79
N ALA A 91 13.44 -10.19 4.75
CA ALA A 91 12.47 -10.54 3.72
C ALA A 91 11.30 -11.39 4.27
N LEU A 92 11.59 -12.35 5.15
CA LEU A 92 10.59 -13.22 5.76
C LEU A 92 9.61 -12.46 6.68
N PRO A 93 10.06 -11.61 7.63
CA PRO A 93 9.14 -10.81 8.44
C PRO A 93 8.36 -9.77 7.63
N LEU A 94 8.94 -9.24 6.54
CA LEU A 94 8.23 -8.36 5.60
C LEU A 94 7.01 -9.05 4.99
N LEU A 95 7.18 -10.27 4.46
CA LEU A 95 6.09 -11.03 3.85
C LEU A 95 4.95 -11.34 4.85
N LEU A 96 5.30 -11.71 6.08
CA LEU A 96 4.30 -11.94 7.13
C LEU A 96 3.54 -10.66 7.47
N ALA A 97 4.25 -9.54 7.65
CA ALA A 97 3.64 -8.26 7.97
C ALA A 97 2.71 -7.77 6.86
N THR A 98 3.12 -7.84 5.59
CA THR A 98 2.28 -7.44 4.46
C THR A 98 1.08 -8.35 4.27
N ALA A 99 1.23 -9.67 4.47
CA ALA A 99 0.13 -10.62 4.40
C ALA A 99 -0.93 -10.35 5.48
N LEU A 100 -0.50 -10.10 6.73
CA LEU A 100 -1.39 -9.75 7.83
C LEU A 100 -2.07 -8.40 7.61
N ALA A 101 -1.32 -7.38 7.17
CA ALA A 101 -1.87 -6.06 6.87
C ALA A 101 -2.93 -6.14 5.76
N ALA A 102 -2.64 -6.88 4.68
CA ALA A 102 -3.59 -7.07 3.59
C ALA A 102 -4.82 -7.88 4.03
N ALA A 103 -4.65 -8.92 4.87
CA ALA A 103 -5.76 -9.70 5.40
C ALA A 103 -6.65 -8.88 6.34
N PHE A 104 -6.06 -8.06 7.20
CA PHE A 104 -6.78 -7.16 8.08
C PHE A 104 -7.52 -6.07 7.30
N SER A 105 -6.84 -5.47 6.31
CA SER A 105 -7.44 -4.47 5.42
C SER A 105 -8.66 -5.04 4.68
N ARG A 106 -8.56 -6.25 4.12
CA ARG A 106 -9.69 -6.94 3.44
C ARG A 106 -10.90 -7.17 4.35
N ARG A 107 -10.69 -7.33 5.66
CA ARG A 107 -11.79 -7.46 6.64
C ARG A 107 -12.47 -6.12 6.94
N LEU A 108 -11.74 -5.01 6.88
CA LEU A 108 -12.27 -3.68 7.12
C LEU A 108 -12.94 -3.08 5.88
N ARG A 109 -12.32 -3.26 4.70
CA ARG A 109 -12.84 -2.81 3.41
C ARG A 109 -12.49 -3.83 2.33
N ALA A 110 -13.50 -4.27 1.58
CA ALA A 110 -13.35 -5.30 0.55
C ALA A 110 -12.78 -4.76 -0.79
N GLN A 111 -12.82 -3.45 -1.00
CA GLN A 111 -12.36 -2.78 -2.22
C GLN A 111 -10.95 -2.21 -1.99
N SER A 112 -10.01 -2.49 -2.91
CA SER A 112 -8.72 -1.79 -2.92
C SER A 112 -8.93 -0.38 -3.46
N ILE A 113 -8.00 0.55 -3.19
CA ILE A 113 -8.07 1.91 -3.74
C ILE A 113 -8.18 1.86 -5.28
N TYR A 114 -7.48 0.91 -5.91
CA TYR A 114 -7.48 0.76 -7.36
C TYR A 114 -8.77 0.13 -7.91
N THR A 115 -9.45 -0.76 -7.17
CA THR A 115 -10.75 -1.29 -7.64
C THR A 115 -11.88 -0.29 -7.42
N ALA A 116 -11.79 0.55 -6.39
CA ALA A 116 -12.74 1.62 -6.13
C ALA A 116 -12.76 2.67 -7.26
N GLU A 117 -11.59 3.10 -7.74
CA GLU A 117 -11.46 4.03 -8.88
C GLU A 117 -12.09 3.46 -10.16
N LEU A 118 -11.97 2.14 -10.39
CA LEU A 118 -12.54 1.47 -11.55
C LEU A 118 -14.07 1.33 -11.46
N SER A 119 -14.63 1.18 -10.26
CA SER A 119 -16.09 1.13 -10.05
C SER A 119 -16.76 2.50 -10.18
N ASP A 120 -16.11 3.60 -9.76
CA ASP A 120 -16.64 4.96 -9.93
C ASP A 120 -16.52 5.48 -11.37
N GLY A 121 -15.57 4.94 -12.15
CA GLY A 121 -15.38 5.28 -13.57
C GLY A 121 -16.39 4.65 -14.55
N GLY A 122 -17.39 3.90 -14.07
CA GLY A 122 -18.43 3.31 -14.94
C GLY A 122 -17.98 2.14 -15.83
N ALA A 123 -16.83 1.52 -15.56
CA ALA A 123 -16.40 0.31 -16.24
C ALA A 123 -17.01 -0.93 -15.57
N GLU A 124 -18.33 -1.05 -15.70
CA GLU A 124 -19.02 -2.32 -15.48
C GLU A 124 -18.45 -3.35 -16.46
N TRP A 125 -17.66 -4.29 -15.95
CA TRP A 125 -17.08 -5.42 -16.69
C TRP A 125 -18.13 -6.43 -17.22
N GLN A 126 -19.36 -5.98 -17.51
CA GLN A 126 -20.44 -6.79 -18.06
C GLN A 126 -20.73 -6.54 -19.55
N LEU A 127 -20.14 -5.54 -20.21
CA LEU A 127 -20.56 -5.17 -21.58
C LEU A 127 -19.73 -5.74 -22.75
N THR A 128 -18.83 -6.70 -22.55
CA THR A 128 -18.05 -7.27 -23.68
C THR A 128 -18.23 -8.79 -23.91
N LEU A 129 -18.92 -9.52 -23.04
CA LEU A 129 -19.19 -10.95 -23.28
C LEU A 129 -20.61 -11.26 -23.80
N SER A 130 -21.55 -10.31 -23.77
CA SER A 130 -22.86 -10.49 -24.42
C SER A 130 -22.84 -10.21 -25.93
N GLY A 131 -21.92 -9.36 -26.40
CA GLY A 131 -21.82 -8.96 -27.81
C GLY A 131 -21.11 -9.94 -28.75
N ARG A 132 -20.49 -11.02 -28.24
CA ARG A 132 -19.76 -12.01 -29.07
C ARG A 132 -20.40 -13.40 -29.13
N ARG A 133 -21.55 -13.61 -28.46
CA ARG A 133 -22.34 -14.85 -28.54
C ARG A 133 -23.45 -14.83 -29.61
N GLY A 134 -23.68 -13.69 -30.28
CA GLY A 134 -24.72 -13.55 -31.30
C GLY A 134 -24.25 -13.57 -32.76
N SER A 135 -22.96 -13.80 -33.05
CA SER A 135 -22.42 -13.73 -34.43
C SER A 135 -21.85 -15.04 -34.96
N VAL A 136 -21.82 -16.11 -34.16
CA VAL A 136 -21.23 -17.41 -34.57
C VAL A 136 -22.28 -18.42 -35.01
N ASN A 137 -23.58 -18.16 -34.78
CA ASN A 137 -24.64 -19.13 -35.04
C ASN A 137 -25.45 -18.91 -36.33
N ASP A 138 -25.11 -17.88 -37.12
CA ASP A 138 -25.87 -17.49 -38.33
C ASP A 138 -25.09 -17.72 -39.64
N ALA A 139 -24.09 -18.61 -39.62
CA ALA A 139 -23.28 -18.96 -40.79
C ALA A 139 -23.44 -20.45 -41.20
N CYS A 140 -24.66 -20.98 -41.14
CA CYS A 140 -25.04 -22.28 -41.71
C CYS A 140 -26.28 -22.14 -42.58
#